data_AF-A0A160IIP0-F1
#
_entry.id   AF-A0A160IIP0-F1
#
_cell.length_a   1.000
_cell.length_b   1.000
_cell.length_c   1.000
_cell.angle_alpha   90.00
_cell.angle_beta   90.00
_cell.angle_gamma   90.00
#
_symmetry.space_group_name_H-M   'P 1'
#
loop_
_entity.id
_entity.type
_entity.pdbx_description
1 polymer ?
#
loop_
_entity_poly.entity_id
_entity_poly.type
_entity_poly.pdbx_seq_one_letter_code
_entity_poly.pdbx_strand_id
1 'polypeptide(L)'
;MEERFDRLAELLQKKNPALTNQEAREWVEGLWEDFESTRAKAGWEYEGQEVTEKMVTQLITSYGHKLHEYFSNNPKFQRFVKKDGPIQ
;
A
#
# COMPACT_ATOMS: atom_id res chain seq x y z
N MET A 1 -12.32 3.17 9.87
CA MET A 1 -11.30 3.42 8.85
C MET A 1 -9.91 3.31 9.47
N GLU A 2 -9.63 4.11 10.51
CA GLU A 2 -8.40 4.03 11.34
C GLU A 2 -8.00 2.60 11.73
N GLU A 3 -8.89 1.85 12.40
CA GLU A 3 -8.59 0.47 12.80
C GLU A 3 -8.27 -0.47 11.61
N ARG A 4 -8.82 -0.20 10.41
CA ARG A 4 -8.50 -0.99 9.21
C ARG A 4 -7.08 -0.68 8.76
N PHE A 5 -6.72 0.60 8.73
CA PHE A 5 -5.38 1.04 8.35
C PHE A 5 -4.33 0.54 9.33
N ASP A 6 -4.60 0.59 10.64
CA ASP A 6 -3.66 0.08 11.63
C ASP A 6 -3.43 -1.44 11.47
N ARG A 7 -4.49 -2.24 11.30
CA ARG A 7 -4.36 -3.69 11.06
C ARG A 7 -3.60 -4.01 9.77
N LEU A 8 -3.86 -3.27 8.69
CA LEU A 8 -3.18 -3.45 7.42
C LEU A 8 -1.71 -2.99 7.50
N ALA A 9 -1.42 -1.91 8.23
CA ALA A 9 -0.08 -1.40 8.45
C ALA A 9 0.75 -2.40 9.26
N GLU A 10 0.18 -2.97 10.31
CA GLU A 10 0.81 -4.07 11.07
C GLU A 10 1.07 -5.29 10.18
N LEU A 11 0.11 -5.68 9.34
CA LEU A 11 0.28 -6.78 8.40
C LEU A 11 1.43 -6.50 7.43
N LEU A 12 1.49 -5.29 6.88
CA LEU A 12 2.53 -4.89 5.95
C LEU A 12 3.90 -4.84 6.63
N GLN A 13 4.00 -4.27 7.83
CA GLN A 13 5.24 -4.25 8.60
C GLN A 13 5.73 -5.67 8.93
N LYS A 14 4.83 -6.59 9.29
CA LYS A 14 5.18 -8.01 9.50
C LYS A 14 5.73 -8.67 8.23
N LYS A 15 5.22 -8.28 7.05
CA LYS A 15 5.69 -8.78 5.75
C LYS A 15 6.95 -8.07 5.24
N ASN A 16 7.17 -6.84 5.65
CA ASN A 16 8.31 -6.02 5.27
C ASN A 16 8.85 -5.27 6.49
N PRO A 17 9.69 -5.94 7.31
CA PRO A 17 10.25 -5.35 8.53
C PRO A 17 11.17 -4.15 8.29
N ALA A 18 11.54 -3.86 7.03
CA ALA A 18 12.33 -2.68 6.67
C ALA A 18 11.51 -1.38 6.69
N LEU A 19 10.18 -1.49 6.79
CA LEU A 19 9.27 -0.37 7.01
C LEU A 19 9.02 -0.17 8.50
N THR A 20 9.09 1.08 8.94
CA THR A 20 8.51 1.50 10.21
C THR A 20 6.98 1.37 10.16
N ASN A 21 6.33 1.33 11.32
CA ASN A 21 4.88 1.26 11.38
C ASN A 21 4.20 2.47 10.68
N GLN A 22 4.79 3.66 10.85
CA GLN A 22 4.34 4.87 10.16
C GLN A 22 4.49 4.73 8.64
N GLU A 23 5.66 4.32 8.12
CA GLU A 23 5.85 4.11 6.69
C GLU A 23 4.85 3.07 6.14
N ALA A 24 4.66 1.95 6.85
CA ALA A 24 3.69 0.93 6.47
C ALA A 24 2.26 1.48 6.41
N ARG A 25 1.89 2.37 7.34
CA ARG A 25 0.58 3.02 7.34
C ARG A 25 0.40 3.98 6.16
N GLU A 26 1.39 4.81 5.86
CA GLU A 26 1.32 5.70 4.71
C GLU A 26 1.26 4.93 3.37
N TRP A 27 1.90 3.76 3.28
CA TRP A 27 1.73 2.82 2.16
C TRP A 27 0.28 2.34 2.03
N VAL A 28 -0.31 1.89 3.13
CA VAL A 28 -1.70 1.39 3.15
C VAL A 28 -2.69 2.47 2.72
N GLU A 29 -2.54 3.67 3.26
CA GLU A 29 -3.38 4.82 2.92
C GLU A 29 -3.27 5.16 1.42
N GLY A 30 -2.05 5.20 0.89
CA GLY A 30 -1.80 5.46 -0.53
C GLY A 30 -2.39 4.39 -1.45
N LEU A 31 -2.23 3.11 -1.08
CA LEU A 31 -2.79 1.99 -1.84
C LEU A 31 -4.32 2.02 -1.85
N TRP A 32 -4.92 2.36 -0.71
CA TRP A 32 -6.36 2.48 -0.56
C TRP A 32 -6.92 3.58 -1.48
N GLU A 33 -6.35 4.78 -1.41
CA GLU A 33 -6.76 5.92 -2.23
C GLU A 33 -6.62 5.62 -3.74
N ASP A 34 -5.52 4.97 -4.14
CA ASP A 34 -5.26 4.61 -5.53
C ASP A 34 -6.31 3.60 -6.07
N PHE A 35 -6.68 2.61 -5.25
CA PHE A 35 -7.75 1.68 -5.57
C PHE A 35 -9.11 2.38 -5.70
N GLU A 36 -9.50 3.20 -4.73
CA GLU A 36 -10.78 3.92 -4.77
C GLU A 36 -10.86 4.85 -5.98
N SER A 37 -9.77 5.58 -6.29
CA SER A 37 -9.70 6.45 -7.46
C SER A 37 -9.83 5.69 -8.77
N THR A 38 -9.15 4.54 -8.90
CA THR A 38 -9.18 3.71 -10.10
C THR A 38 -10.59 3.17 -10.37
N ARG A 39 -11.28 2.69 -9.33
CA ARG A 39 -12.65 2.17 -9.45
C ARG A 39 -13.65 3.25 -9.81
N ALA A 40 -13.54 4.43 -9.18
CA ALA A 40 -14.39 5.57 -9.50
C ALA A 40 -14.24 5.99 -10.97
N LYS A 41 -13.00 6.04 -11.48
CA LYS A 41 -12.71 6.35 -12.90
C LYS A 41 -13.26 5.31 -13.88
N ALA A 42 -13.28 4.03 -13.48
CA ALA A 42 -13.78 2.95 -14.32
C ALA A 42 -15.32 2.91 -14.39
N GLY A 43 -16.04 3.80 -13.68
CA GLY A 43 -17.49 3.85 -13.67
C GLY A 43 -18.15 2.70 -12.90
N TRP A 44 -17.38 2.00 -12.07
CA TRP A 44 -17.90 0.91 -11.23
C TRP A 44 -18.59 1.52 -10.00
N GLU A 45 -19.72 0.94 -9.62
CA GLU A 45 -20.37 1.29 -8.36
C GLU A 45 -19.38 1.03 -7.22
N TYR A 46 -19.28 1.97 -6.29
CA TYR A 46 -18.39 1.83 -5.14
C TYR A 46 -18.87 0.65 -4.29
N GLU A 47 -18.24 -0.52 -4.43
CA GLU A 47 -18.60 -1.74 -3.66
C GLU A 47 -18.22 -1.65 -2.16
N GLY A 48 -17.89 -0.46 -1.66
CA GLY A 48 -17.63 -0.23 -0.26
C GLY A 48 -16.20 -0.50 0.19
N GLN A 49 -15.92 -0.08 1.41
CA GLN A 49 -14.61 -0.22 2.07
C GLN A 49 -14.17 -1.67 2.24
N GLU A 50 -15.11 -2.63 2.30
CA GLU A 50 -14.78 -4.05 2.46
C GLU A 50 -14.07 -4.65 1.25
N VAL A 51 -14.45 -4.23 0.03
CA VAL A 51 -13.78 -4.71 -1.19
C VAL A 51 -12.40 -4.08 -1.30
N THR A 52 -12.27 -2.79 -1.01
CA THR A 52 -10.97 -2.12 -0.98
C THR A 52 -10.03 -2.78 0.05
N GLU A 53 -10.52 -3.08 1.25
CA GLU A 53 -9.72 -3.78 2.28
C GLU A 53 -9.26 -5.16 1.80
N LYS A 54 -10.13 -5.96 1.17
CA LYS A 54 -9.75 -7.28 0.61
C LYS A 54 -8.66 -7.15 -0.44
N MET A 55 -8.79 -6.19 -1.36
CA MET A 55 -7.79 -5.95 -2.41
C MET A 55 -6.44 -5.52 -1.81
N VAL A 56 -6.44 -4.57 -0.88
CA VAL A 56 -5.22 -4.10 -0.21
C VAL A 56 -4.58 -5.22 0.60
N THR A 57 -5.37 -6.03 1.30
CA THR A 57 -4.88 -7.22 2.03
C THR A 57 -4.20 -8.22 1.10
N GLN A 58 -4.81 -8.51 -0.05
CA GLN A 58 -4.26 -9.44 -1.04
C GLN A 58 -2.96 -8.91 -1.64
N LEU A 59 -2.89 -7.60 -1.93
CA LEU A 59 -1.68 -6.95 -2.44
C LEU A 59 -0.54 -7.01 -1.41
N ILE A 60 -0.80 -6.67 -0.14
CA ILE A 60 0.17 -6.75 0.95
C ILE A 60 0.64 -8.20 1.13
N THR A 61 -0.27 -9.16 1.09
CA THR A 61 0.06 -10.57 1.29
C THR A 61 0.95 -11.11 0.16
N SER A 62 0.66 -10.71 -1.09
CA SER A 62 1.39 -11.16 -2.28
C SER A 62 2.72 -10.43 -2.47
N TYR A 63 2.73 -9.11 -2.31
CA TYR A 63 3.82 -8.23 -2.72
C TYR A 63 4.40 -7.35 -1.61
N GLY A 64 3.90 -7.44 -0.36
CA GLY A 64 4.32 -6.60 0.77
C GLY A 64 5.85 -6.49 0.95
N HIS A 65 6.54 -7.63 0.85
CA HIS A 65 8.00 -7.74 0.96
C HIS A 65 8.78 -6.97 -0.12
N LYS A 66 8.14 -6.62 -1.24
CA LYS A 66 8.73 -5.98 -2.43
C LYS A 66 7.98 -4.75 -2.92
N LEU A 67 7.10 -4.15 -2.09
CA LEU A 67 6.34 -2.96 -2.52
C LEU A 67 7.24 -1.83 -3.07
N HIS A 68 8.43 -1.66 -2.48
CA HIS A 68 9.43 -0.70 -2.93
C HIS A 68 9.92 -0.95 -4.38
N GLU A 69 9.96 -2.20 -4.85
CA GLU A 69 10.36 -2.56 -6.22
C GLU A 69 9.24 -2.20 -7.22
N TYR A 70 7.99 -2.55 -6.90
CA TYR A 70 6.85 -2.45 -7.82
C TYR A 70 6.33 -1.03 -8.02
N PHE A 71 6.41 -0.19 -6.97
CA PHE A 71 5.83 1.15 -6.99
C PHE A 71 6.87 2.25 -7.24
N SER A 72 8.11 1.87 -7.59
CA SER A 72 9.20 2.76 -8.00
C SER A 72 8.81 3.77 -9.08
N ASN A 73 7.89 3.40 -9.96
CA ASN A 73 7.43 4.24 -11.07
C ASN A 73 6.17 5.08 -10.78
N ASN A 74 5.51 4.90 -9.62
CA ASN A 74 4.30 5.67 -9.29
C ASN A 74 4.69 6.91 -8.44
N PRO A 75 4.46 8.15 -8.93
CA PRO A 75 4.82 9.38 -8.24
C PRO A 75 4.32 9.47 -6.79
N LYS A 76 3.13 8.90 -6.50
CA LYS A 76 2.57 8.88 -5.14
C LYS A 76 3.45 8.10 -4.15
N PHE A 77 4.17 7.10 -4.63
CA PHE A 77 4.96 6.19 -3.81
C PHE A 77 6.47 6.41 -3.94
N GLN A 78 6.93 7.31 -4.82
CA GLN A 78 8.35 7.65 -4.97
C GLN A 78 9.01 8.09 -3.66
N ARG A 79 8.27 8.70 -2.74
CA ARG A 79 8.78 9.09 -1.41
C ARG A 79 9.14 7.90 -0.51
N PHE A 80 8.56 6.74 -0.77
CA PHE A 80 8.81 5.50 -0.02
C PHE A 80 9.85 4.59 -0.66
N VAL A 81 10.16 4.84 -1.92
CA VAL A 81 11.22 4.14 -2.64
C VAL A 81 12.51 4.74 -2.11
N LYS A 82 13.07 4.10 -1.07
CA LYS A 82 14.39 4.46 -0.56
C LYS A 82 15.32 4.46 -1.77
N LYS A 83 15.94 5.59 -2.07
CA LYS A 83 17.07 5.64 -2.99
C LYS A 83 18.15 4.80 -2.32
N ASP A 84 18.20 3.51 -2.65
CA ASP A 84 19.43 2.77 -2.48
C ASP A 84 20.45 3.47 -3.39
N GLY A 85 21.24 4.34 -2.77
CA GLY A 85 22.53 4.72 -3.33
C GLY A 85 23.31 3.43 -3.60
N PRO A 86 24.14 3.40 -4.65
CA PRO A 86 24.75 2.18 -5.15
C PRO A 86 25.40 1.41 -4.01
N ILE A 87 25.16 0.10 -4.00
CA ILE A 87 25.94 -0.86 -3.22
C ILE A 87 27.40 -0.63 -3.63
N GLN A 88 28.21 -0.12 -2.70
CA GLN A 88 29.65 0.04 -2.88
C GLN A 88 30.35 -1.32 -2.92
#